data_AF-A0A5S3VSZ5-F1
#
_entry.id   AF-A0A5S3VSZ5-F1
#
_cell.length_a   1.000
_cell.length_b   1.000
_cell.length_c   1.000
_cell.angle_alpha   90.00
_cell.angle_beta   90.00
_cell.angle_gamma   90.00
#
_symmetry.space_group_name_H-M   'P 1'
#
loop_
_entity.id
_entity.type
_entity.pdbx_description
1 polymer ?
#
loop_
_entity_poly.entity_id
_entity_poly.type
_entity_poly.pdbx_seq_one_letter_code
_entity_poly.pdbx_strand_id
1 'polypeptide(L)' 'LSRAHYPKQFLSLTGNEHTMLQQTLLRLQGIEHQPPLIICNEAHRFIAAEQVRQLNIPHSGILLEPEGK' A
#
# COMPACT_ATOMS: atom_id res chain seq x y z
N LEU A 1 6.97 8.08 -15.72
CA LEU A 1 7.04 6.71 -15.16
C LEU A 1 5.86 6.34 -14.24
N SER A 2 4.90 7.26 -13.99
CA SER A 2 3.57 6.93 -13.46
C SER A 2 2.58 7.08 -14.62
N ARG A 3 1.80 6.05 -14.93
CA ARG A 3 0.68 6.12 -15.89
C ARG A 3 -0.62 5.96 -15.11
N ALA A 4 -1.75 6.41 -15.65
CA ALA A 4 -3.06 6.33 -14.97
C ALA A 4 -3.39 4.95 -14.39
N HIS A 5 -2.88 3.88 -15.00
CA HIS A 5 -3.12 2.49 -14.59
C HIS A 5 -2.13 1.92 -13.57
N TYR A 6 -1.03 2.62 -13.26
CA TYR A 6 -0.05 2.13 -12.28
C TYR A 6 0.47 3.30 -11.43
N PRO A 7 -0.26 3.65 -10.36
CA PRO A 7 0.09 4.73 -9.47
C PRO A 7 1.47 4.57 -8.82
N LYS A 8 2.12 5.70 -8.53
CA LYS A 8 3.47 5.76 -7.93
C LYS A 8 3.63 4.94 -6.65
N GLN A 9 2.57 4.85 -5.84
CA GLN A 9 2.60 4.13 -4.56
C GLN A 9 2.95 2.65 -4.72
N PHE A 10 2.71 2.07 -5.89
CA PHE A 10 3.00 0.67 -6.18
C PHE A 10 4.31 0.45 -6.93
N LEU A 11 5.13 1.49 -7.11
CA LEU A 11 6.42 1.43 -7.77
C LEU A 11 7.56 1.41 -6.74
N SER A 12 8.64 0.68 -7.06
CA SER A 12 9.94 0.90 -6.41
C SER A 12 10.69 2.00 -7.14
N LEU A 13 10.63 3.22 -6.59
CA LEU A 13 11.22 4.41 -7.23
C LEU A 13 12.66 4.69 -6.79
N THR A 14 13.10 4.13 -5.67
CA THR A 14 14.42 4.40 -5.09
C THR A 14 15.43 3.29 -5.39
N GLY A 15 15.08 2.31 -6.23
CA GLY A 15 15.90 1.12 -6.46
C GLY A 15 15.89 0.13 -5.30
N ASN A 16 14.96 0.29 -4.34
CA ASN A 16 14.80 -0.63 -3.22
C ASN A 16 13.99 -1.86 -3.63
N GLU A 17 14.07 -2.93 -2.86
CA GLU A 17 13.23 -4.12 -3.07
C GLU A 17 11.74 -3.83 -2.82
N HIS A 18 11.45 -2.84 -1.98
CA HIS A 18 10.09 -2.47 -1.55
C HIS A 18 9.53 -1.28 -2.32
N THR A 19 8.23 -1.32 -2.60
CA THR A 19 7.48 -0.20 -3.20
C THR A 19 7.27 0.93 -2.20
N MET A 20 6.82 2.10 -2.66
CA MET A 20 6.52 3.23 -1.76
C MET A 20 5.49 2.88 -0.68
N LEU A 21 4.42 2.13 -1.03
CA LEU A 21 3.44 1.64 -0.07
C LEU A 21 4.10 0.72 0.96
N GLN A 22 4.91 -0.23 0.49
CA GLN A 22 5.57 -1.20 1.36
C GLN A 22 6.57 -0.53 2.30
N GLN A 23 7.40 0.39 1.79
CA GLN A 23 8.30 1.21 2.60
C GLN A 23 7.55 2.01 3.66
N THR A 24 6.34 2.49 3.35
CA THR A 24 5.50 3.21 4.30
C THR A 24 5.02 2.34 5.44
N LEU A 25 4.60 1.12 5.13
CA LEU A 25 4.17 0.15 6.14
C LEU A 25 5.34 -0.33 7.01
N LEU A 26 6.51 -0.58 6.41
CA LEU A 26 7.73 -0.98 7.14
C LEU A 26 8.22 0.09 8.11
N ARG A 27 7.99 1.37 7.82
CA ARG A 27 8.31 2.48 8.74
C ARG A 27 7.50 2.46 10.04
N LEU A 28 6.41 1.70 10.10
CA LEU A 28 5.63 1.54 11.32
C LEU A 28 6.29 0.56 12.31
N GLN A 29 7.27 -0.24 11.86
CA GLN A 29 7.98 -1.17 12.73
C GLN A 29 8.66 -0.43 13.90
N GLY A 30 8.34 -0.85 15.13
CA GLY A 30 8.87 -0.23 16.35
C GLY A 30 8.08 0.99 16.84
N ILE A 31 7.01 1.37 16.15
CA ILE A 31 6.04 2.37 16.63
C ILE A 31 4.86 1.63 17.27
N GLU A 32 4.39 2.09 18.42
CA GLU A 32 3.17 1.55 19.01
C GLU A 32 1.95 2.09 18.27
N HIS A 33 1.21 1.20 17.61
CA HIS A 33 0.00 1.54 16.86
C HIS A 33 -0.95 0.34 16.75
N GLN A 34 -2.22 0.60 16.45
CA GLN A 34 -3.15 -0.45 16.01
C GLN A 34 -2.81 -0.89 14.59
N PRO A 35 -3.12 -2.14 14.18
CA PRO A 35 -2.81 -2.61 12.82
C PRO A 35 -3.34 -1.63 11.74
N PRO A 36 -2.52 -1.24 10.75
CA PRO A 36 -2.88 -0.22 9.78
C PRO A 36 -4.12 -0.62 8.97
N LEU A 37 -5.00 0.34 8.71
CA LEU A 37 -6.10 0.21 7.76
C LEU A 37 -5.66 0.85 6.43
N ILE A 38 -5.72 0.09 5.35
CA ILE A 38 -5.35 0.58 4.03
C ILE A 38 -6.63 1.11 3.36
N ILE A 39 -6.59 2.33 2.83
CA ILE A 39 -7.70 2.94 2.09
C ILE A 39 -7.25 3.11 0.64
N CYS A 40 -8.04 2.62 -0.32
CA CYS A 40 -7.71 2.80 -1.74
C CYS A 40 -8.95 2.77 -2.64
N ASN A 41 -8.82 3.34 -3.83
CA ASN A 41 -9.84 3.23 -4.87
C ASN A 41 -10.00 1.78 -5.39
N GLU A 42 -11.22 1.42 -5.80
CA GLU A 42 -11.57 0.10 -6.34
C GLU A 42 -10.66 -0.38 -7.49
N ALA A 43 -10.21 0.53 -8.36
CA ALA A 43 -9.33 0.23 -9.48
C ALA A 43 -7.97 -0.34 -9.05
N HIS A 44 -7.54 -0.08 -7.81
CA HIS A 44 -6.25 -0.50 -7.28
C HIS A 44 -6.35 -1.55 -6.16
N ARG A 45 -7.55 -2.07 -5.87
CA ARG A 45 -7.76 -2.97 -4.73
C ARG A 45 -6.88 -4.21 -4.75
N PHE A 46 -6.66 -4.81 -5.92
CA PHE A 46 -5.89 -6.04 -6.05
C PHE A 46 -4.40 -5.82 -5.84
N ILE A 47 -3.85 -4.75 -6.42
CA ILE A 47 -2.43 -4.44 -6.27
C ILE A 47 -2.11 -3.97 -4.85
N ALA A 48 -3.00 -3.19 -4.22
CA ALA A 48 -2.87 -2.82 -2.82
C ALA A 48 -2.88 -4.06 -1.91
N ALA A 49 -3.84 -4.97 -2.12
CA ALA A 49 -3.92 -6.22 -1.36
C ALA A 49 -2.68 -7.09 -1.52
N GLU A 50 -2.17 -7.22 -2.74
CA GLU A 50 -1.01 -8.04 -3.00
C GLU A 50 0.26 -7.49 -2.36
N GLN A 51 0.48 -6.16 -2.42
CA GLN A 51 1.66 -5.57 -1.78
C GLN A 51 1.65 -5.67 -0.26
N VAL A 52 0.48 -5.58 0.36
CA VAL A 52 0.31 -5.80 1.81
C VAL A 52 0.55 -7.27 2.15
N ARG A 53 0.00 -8.20 1.36
CA ARG A 53 0.18 -9.65 1.54
C ARG A 53 1.67 -10.03 1.48
N GLN A 54 2.41 -9.49 0.51
CA GLN A 54 3.84 -9.74 0.35
C GLN A 54 4.68 -9.33 1.55
N LEU A 55 4.27 -8.30 2.30
CA LEU A 55 4.96 -7.88 3.52
C LEU A 55 4.67 -8.76 4.73
N ASN A 56 3.59 -9.55 4.71
CA ASN A 56 3.18 -10.43 5.80
C ASN A 56 3.13 -9.73 7.18
N ILE A 57 2.61 -8.51 7.22
CA ILE A 57 2.43 -7.73 8.45
C ILE A 57 0.96 -7.74 8.92
N PRO A 58 0.68 -7.57 10.22
CA PRO A 58 -0.68 -7.37 10.70
C PRO A 58 -1.32 -6.12 10.08
N HIS A 59 -2.56 -6.22 9.61
CA HIS A 59 -3.33 -5.09 9.10
C HIS A 59 -4.82 -5.23 9.42
N SER A 60 -5.52 -4.11 9.51
CA SER A 60 -6.97 -4.07 9.80
C SER A 60 -7.85 -4.26 8.56
N GLY A 61 -7.23 -4.47 7.38
CA GLY A 61 -7.92 -4.75 6.13
C GLY A 61 -7.74 -3.64 5.10
N ILE A 62 -8.57 -3.69 4.06
CA ILE A 62 -8.55 -2.72 2.96
C ILE A 62 -9.96 -2.17 2.79
N LEU A 63 -10.10 -0.86 2.98
CA LEU A 63 -11.32 -0.12 2.75
C LEU A 63 -11.30 0.47 1.33
N LEU A 64 -12.36 0.23 0.57
CA LEU A 64 -12.51 0.81 -0.76
C LEU A 64 -13.19 2.18 -0.67
N GLU A 65 -12.56 3.18 -1.27
CA GLU A 65 -13.20 4.49 -1.44
C GLU A 65 -14.31 4.40 -2.50
N PRO A 66 -15.50 4.96 -2.22
CA PRO A 66 -16.63 4.88 -3.16
C PRO A 66 -16.36 5.66 -4.45
N GLU A 67 -15.56 6.73 -4.37
CA GLU A 67 -15.19 7.59 -5.50
C GLU A 67 -13.75 8.08 -5.31
N GLY A 68 -12.98 8.16 -6.40
CA GLY A 68 -11.65 8.77 -6.38
C GLY A 68 -11.77 10.29 -6.35
N LYS A 69 -11.09 10.94 -5.40
CA LYS A 69 -11.00 12.41 -5.30
C LYS A 69 -9.64 12.91 -5.77
#